data_AF-A0A2E2M5V6-F1
#
_entry.id   AF-A0A2E2M5V6-F1
#
_cell.length_a   1.000
_cell.length_b   1.000
_cell.length_c   1.000
_cell.angle_alpha   90.00
_cell.angle_beta   90.00
_cell.angle_gamma   90.00
#
_symmetry.space_group_name_H-M   'P 1'
#
loop_
_entity.id
_entity.type
_entity.pdbx_description
1 polymer ?
#
loop_
_entity_poly.entity_id
_entity_poly.type
_entity_poly.pdbx_seq_one_letter_code
_entity_poly.pdbx_strand_id
1 'polypeptide(L)'
;MTLPILLDCDPGNDDALGILVASGHRKLDLKAVTTGAGHLAGDRTARNAAITLQLARKPAVPVAAGNTGPLVRERLIAGVLDMESALDPVRDDLPARALDARHSVDIIIDTVKSRFASTIVTTGPQTNIAMALRRAPEIAAMIERIVILGGSWGLGNKTAAAEWNILCDPEAAAIVFDAGVPITMLPIDSLIQVGISPDLIARTRAIGGQIGRFSAELLDSLVSTFRPGVMAPPFMPLNDPVASLVAAEPGLVETAAARVEVELAGRHTYGRTVVDFAMRNGKPANAEVVIRFDREGVENAFVGALDRLAKSQNRSGVPS
;
A
#
# COMPACT_ATOMS: atom_id res chain seq x y z
N MET A 1 16.47 16.52 -2.87
CA MET A 1 15.07 16.93 -2.65
C MET A 1 14.27 15.70 -2.26
N THR A 2 13.27 15.84 -1.40
CA THR A 2 12.34 14.76 -1.02
C THR A 2 11.07 14.83 -1.87
N LEU A 3 10.46 13.69 -2.15
CA LEU A 3 9.19 13.54 -2.83
C LEU A 3 8.06 13.57 -1.79
N PRO A 4 7.17 14.58 -1.82
CA PRO A 4 6.00 14.60 -0.97
C PRO A 4 4.99 13.55 -1.42
N ILE A 5 4.54 12.69 -0.50
CA ILE A 5 3.57 11.64 -0.80
C ILE A 5 2.40 11.64 0.19
N LEU A 6 1.23 11.23 -0.30
CA LEU A 6 0.13 10.74 0.52
C LEU A 6 0.08 9.21 0.39
N LEU A 7 -0.09 8.50 1.50
CA LEU A 7 -0.26 7.03 1.52
C LEU A 7 -1.70 6.69 1.91
N ASP A 8 -2.45 6.07 1.01
CA ASP A 8 -3.80 5.55 1.25
C ASP A 8 -3.76 4.03 1.37
N CYS A 9 -4.12 3.50 2.53
CA CYS A 9 -3.87 2.11 2.89
C CYS A 9 -5.01 1.50 3.72
N ASP A 10 -4.94 0.21 4.04
CA ASP A 10 -5.92 -0.47 4.89
C ASP A 10 -5.25 -1.26 6.02
N PRO A 11 -4.55 -0.59 6.97
CA PRO A 11 -3.43 -1.23 7.64
C PRO A 11 -3.66 -2.56 8.35
N GLY A 12 -3.11 -3.60 7.73
CA GLY A 12 -2.64 -4.83 8.37
C GLY A 12 -1.14 -4.77 8.70
N ASN A 13 -0.50 -5.94 8.69
CA ASN A 13 0.92 -6.05 8.98
C ASN A 13 1.82 -5.44 7.89
N ASP A 14 1.49 -5.64 6.61
CA ASP A 14 2.31 -5.20 5.48
C ASP A 14 2.20 -3.66 5.27
N ASP A 15 0.99 -3.09 5.33
CA ASP A 15 0.81 -1.63 5.25
C ASP A 15 1.50 -0.88 6.39
N ALA A 16 1.54 -1.47 7.58
CA ALA A 16 2.26 -0.89 8.70
C ALA A 16 3.75 -0.78 8.39
N LEU A 17 4.34 -1.81 7.77
CA LEU A 17 5.69 -1.70 7.21
C LEU A 17 5.77 -0.60 6.15
N GLY A 18 4.76 -0.48 5.28
CA GLY A 18 4.67 0.61 4.29
C GLY A 18 4.70 2.01 4.90
N ILE A 19 3.94 2.25 5.97
CA ILE A 19 3.94 3.51 6.72
C ILE A 19 5.31 3.78 7.35
N LEU A 20 5.95 2.77 7.94
CA LEU A 20 7.29 2.90 8.55
C LEU A 20 8.35 3.22 7.50
N VAL A 21 8.32 2.51 6.37
CA VAL A 21 9.22 2.76 5.22
C VAL A 21 9.01 4.17 4.67
N ALA A 22 7.77 4.58 4.41
CA ALA A 22 7.45 5.93 3.96
C ALA A 22 7.93 7.02 4.95
N SER A 23 7.85 6.74 6.25
CA SER A 23 8.29 7.64 7.32
C SER A 23 9.82 7.74 7.43
N GLY A 24 10.52 6.65 7.11
CA GLY A 24 11.96 6.48 7.28
C GLY A 24 12.80 6.80 6.04
N HIS A 25 12.24 6.60 4.85
CA HIS A 25 12.98 6.69 3.59
C HIS A 25 13.49 8.11 3.32
N ARG A 26 14.78 8.25 2.98
CA ARG A 26 15.45 9.56 2.85
C ARG A 26 14.93 10.44 1.72
N LYS A 27 14.31 9.83 0.70
CA LYS A 27 13.75 10.53 -0.47
C LYS A 27 12.25 10.79 -0.34
N LEU A 28 11.59 10.32 0.72
CA LEU A 28 10.16 10.53 0.91
C LEU A 28 9.89 11.57 1.99
N ASP A 29 8.81 12.31 1.78
CA ASP A 29 8.23 13.25 2.73
C ASP A 29 6.76 12.91 2.87
N LEU A 30 6.47 11.98 3.78
CA LEU A 30 5.10 11.51 4.05
C LEU A 30 4.27 12.66 4.60
N LYS A 31 3.27 13.09 3.84
CA LYS A 31 2.41 14.24 4.17
C LYS A 31 1.13 13.88 4.88
N ALA A 32 0.55 12.73 4.56
CA ALA A 32 -0.67 12.24 5.16
C ALA A 32 -0.75 10.72 5.03
N VAL A 33 -1.44 10.09 5.97
CA VAL A 33 -1.89 8.71 5.85
C VAL A 33 -3.41 8.67 5.88
N THR A 34 -4.01 8.11 4.86
CA THR A 34 -5.45 7.90 4.81
C THR A 34 -5.75 6.41 4.85
N THR A 35 -6.88 6.06 5.44
CA THR A 35 -7.23 4.65 5.63
C THR A 35 -8.61 4.31 5.08
N GLY A 36 -8.80 3.06 4.66
CA GLY A 36 -10.08 2.49 4.26
C GLY A 36 -10.28 1.10 4.87
N ALA A 37 -11.47 0.54 4.72
CA ALA A 37 -11.71 -0.87 4.99
C ALA A 37 -11.18 -1.75 3.87
N GLY A 38 -10.63 -2.91 4.23
CA GLY A 38 -10.04 -3.87 3.29
C GLY A 38 -9.62 -5.13 4.05
N HIS A 39 -8.32 -5.25 4.37
CA HIS A 39 -7.74 -6.31 5.20
C HIS A 39 -8.51 -6.50 6.51
N LEU A 40 -8.81 -5.39 7.20
CA LEU A 40 -9.67 -5.36 8.39
C LEU A 40 -10.83 -4.36 8.21
N ALA A 41 -11.72 -4.29 9.20
CA ALA A 41 -12.74 -3.25 9.27
C ALA A 41 -12.10 -1.84 9.33
N GLY A 42 -12.77 -0.82 8.78
CA GLY A 42 -12.18 0.51 8.61
C GLY A 42 -11.72 1.21 9.90
N ASP A 43 -12.39 0.93 11.03
CA ASP A 43 -12.00 1.42 12.36
C ASP A 43 -10.71 0.74 12.86
N ARG A 44 -10.57 -0.56 12.60
CA ARG A 44 -9.37 -1.35 12.90
C ARG A 44 -8.17 -0.89 12.07
N THR A 45 -8.35 -0.71 10.76
CA THR A 45 -7.27 -0.23 9.87
C THR A 45 -6.83 1.20 10.23
N ALA A 46 -7.77 2.09 10.50
CA ALA A 46 -7.48 3.45 10.98
C ALA A 46 -6.69 3.43 12.30
N ARG A 47 -7.08 2.58 13.26
CA ARG A 47 -6.36 2.42 14.52
C ARG A 47 -4.94 1.89 14.31
N ASN A 48 -4.77 0.87 13.46
CA ASN A 48 -3.45 0.30 13.13
C ASN A 48 -2.52 1.34 12.48
N ALA A 49 -3.05 2.18 11.59
CA ALA A 49 -2.31 3.31 11.04
C ALA A 49 -1.88 4.32 12.11
N ALA A 50 -2.77 4.61 13.06
CA ALA A 50 -2.50 5.53 14.16
C ALA A 50 -1.43 5.00 15.13
N ILE A 51 -1.46 3.70 15.45
CA ILE A 51 -0.41 3.01 16.21
C ILE A 51 0.92 3.12 15.47
N THR A 52 0.93 2.78 14.19
CA THR A 52 2.17 2.76 13.39
C THR A 52 2.79 4.15 13.27
N LEU A 53 2.01 5.21 13.06
CA LEU A 53 2.52 6.58 13.00
C LEU A 53 2.94 7.14 14.36
N GLN A 54 2.27 6.72 15.44
CA GLN A 54 2.71 7.01 16.81
C GLN A 54 4.08 6.39 17.06
N LEU A 55 4.28 5.11 16.69
CA LEU A 55 5.57 4.42 16.76
C LEU A 55 6.62 5.08 15.87
N ALA A 56 6.25 5.55 14.68
CA ALA A 56 7.17 6.26 13.77
C ALA A 56 7.62 7.64 14.28
N ARG A 57 6.96 8.19 15.32
CA ARG A 57 7.20 9.54 15.87
C ARG A 57 7.07 10.65 14.81
N LYS A 58 5.99 10.60 14.03
CA LYS A 58 5.66 11.60 12.99
C LYS A 58 4.42 12.44 13.36
N PRO A 59 4.49 13.30 14.40
CA PRO A 59 3.31 13.96 14.96
C PRO A 59 2.62 14.93 13.99
N ALA A 60 3.35 15.51 13.03
CA ALA A 60 2.82 16.48 12.07
C ALA A 60 2.08 15.85 10.88
N VAL A 61 2.23 14.55 10.65
CA VAL A 61 1.55 13.85 9.55
C VAL A 61 0.14 13.51 10.02
N PRO A 62 -0.98 13.99 9.45
CA PRO A 62 -2.31 13.52 9.84
C PRO A 62 -2.54 12.03 9.50
N VAL A 63 -3.42 11.39 10.25
CA VAL A 63 -3.98 10.07 9.93
C VAL A 63 -5.49 10.13 10.02
N ALA A 64 -6.20 9.72 8.98
CA ALA A 64 -7.65 9.83 8.91
C ALA A 64 -8.33 8.48 8.60
N ALA A 65 -9.54 8.31 9.13
CA ALA A 65 -10.44 7.22 8.77
C ALA A 65 -11.24 7.58 7.52
N GLY A 66 -11.43 6.61 6.63
CA GLY A 66 -12.12 6.76 5.36
C GLY A 66 -13.30 5.82 5.20
N ASN A 67 -13.52 5.40 3.95
CA ASN A 67 -14.66 4.56 3.61
C ASN A 67 -14.60 3.21 4.36
N THR A 68 -15.73 2.82 4.95
CA THR A 68 -15.87 1.59 5.75
C THR A 68 -16.28 0.36 4.92
N GLY A 69 -16.46 0.55 3.62
CA GLY A 69 -16.80 -0.50 2.66
C GLY A 69 -16.62 0.01 1.22
N PRO A 70 -16.73 -0.89 0.23
CA PRO A 70 -16.55 -0.55 -1.17
C PRO A 70 -17.78 0.16 -1.75
N LEU A 71 -17.66 0.67 -2.99
CA LEU A 71 -18.69 1.52 -3.61
C LEU A 71 -20.02 0.82 -3.87
N VAL A 72 -19.99 -0.45 -4.28
CA VAL A 72 -21.18 -1.15 -4.79
C VAL A 72 -21.40 -2.49 -4.11
N ARG A 73 -20.36 -3.33 -4.05
CA ARG A 73 -20.47 -4.69 -3.53
C ARG A 73 -20.53 -4.73 -1.99
N GLU A 74 -20.83 -5.90 -1.44
CA GLU A 74 -20.60 -6.15 -0.02
C GLU A 74 -19.09 -6.23 0.27
N ARG A 75 -18.70 -5.70 1.43
CA ARG A 75 -17.31 -5.75 1.91
C ARG A 75 -16.87 -7.20 2.11
N LEU A 76 -15.72 -7.52 1.54
CA LEU A 76 -15.06 -8.79 1.76
C LEU A 76 -14.33 -8.82 3.11
N ILE A 77 -14.19 -10.01 3.67
CA ILE A 77 -13.46 -10.24 4.92
C ILE A 77 -12.23 -11.09 4.59
N ALA A 78 -11.06 -10.65 5.05
CA ALA A 78 -9.83 -11.42 4.88
C ALA A 78 -9.97 -12.77 5.62
N GLY A 79 -9.72 -13.86 4.91
CA GLY A 79 -9.99 -15.22 5.43
C GLY A 79 -8.89 -15.81 6.32
N VAL A 80 -7.65 -15.33 6.21
CA VAL A 80 -6.50 -15.85 6.97
C VAL A 80 -5.80 -14.65 7.63
N LEU A 81 -5.87 -14.62 8.96
CA LEU A 81 -5.29 -13.59 9.82
C LEU A 81 -4.53 -14.30 10.95
N ASP A 82 -3.44 -13.69 11.41
CA ASP A 82 -2.73 -14.10 12.61
C ASP A 82 -3.31 -13.39 13.83
N MET A 83 -4.38 -13.94 14.40
CA MET A 83 -5.04 -13.31 15.56
C MET A 83 -4.22 -13.40 16.87
N GLU A 84 -2.99 -13.92 16.84
CA GLU A 84 -2.13 -14.08 18.02
C GLU A 84 -1.00 -13.05 18.08
N SER A 85 -0.62 -12.42 16.96
CA SER A 85 0.56 -11.54 16.90
C SER A 85 0.40 -10.32 15.99
N ALA A 86 1.31 -9.34 16.12
CA ALA A 86 1.38 -8.17 15.26
C ALA A 86 0.11 -7.28 15.30
N LEU A 87 -0.50 -6.93 14.15
CA LEU A 87 -1.60 -5.97 14.05
C LEU A 87 -2.95 -6.55 13.59
N ASP A 88 -2.99 -7.86 13.31
CA ASP A 88 -4.22 -8.61 13.08
C ASP A 88 -5.11 -8.72 14.35
N PRO A 89 -4.57 -8.89 15.58
CA PRO A 89 -5.34 -8.71 16.81
C PRO A 89 -5.48 -7.23 17.20
N VAL A 90 -6.36 -6.94 18.15
CA VAL A 90 -6.44 -5.59 18.75
C VAL A 90 -5.20 -5.38 19.64
N ARG A 91 -4.45 -4.32 19.39
CA ARG A 91 -3.25 -3.93 20.14
C ARG A 91 -3.52 -2.76 21.08
N ASP A 92 -4.32 -3.01 22.12
CA ASP A 92 -4.57 -2.01 23.18
C ASP A 92 -3.34 -1.76 24.07
N ASP A 93 -2.34 -2.65 24.00
CA ASP A 93 -1.03 -2.49 24.64
C ASP A 93 -0.16 -1.42 23.96
N LEU A 94 -0.45 -1.07 22.70
CA LEU A 94 0.31 -0.08 21.95
C LEU A 94 -0.40 1.28 21.94
N PRO A 95 0.34 2.39 22.14
CA PRO A 95 -0.25 3.72 22.06
C PRO A 95 -0.66 4.03 20.63
N ALA A 96 -1.89 4.49 20.46
CA ALA A 96 -2.39 5.07 19.23
C ALA A 96 -2.52 6.59 19.40
N ARG A 97 -2.16 7.36 18.38
CA ARG A 97 -2.45 8.80 18.35
C ARG A 97 -3.90 9.07 17.94
N ALA A 98 -4.37 10.28 18.18
CA ALA A 98 -5.68 10.72 17.71
C ALA A 98 -5.75 10.73 16.17
N LEU A 99 -6.88 10.30 15.63
CA LEU A 99 -7.20 10.47 14.23
C LEU A 99 -7.53 11.94 13.94
N ASP A 100 -7.20 12.40 12.74
CA ASP A 100 -7.73 13.65 12.20
C ASP A 100 -9.25 13.53 12.08
N ALA A 101 -9.97 14.60 12.43
CA ALA A 101 -11.43 14.60 12.41
C ALA A 101 -12.00 14.62 10.98
N ARG A 102 -11.20 15.00 9.98
CA ARG A 102 -11.60 14.98 8.58
C ARG A 102 -11.63 13.54 8.06
N HIS A 103 -12.50 13.30 7.09
CA HIS A 103 -12.56 12.02 6.40
C HIS A 103 -11.36 11.85 5.45
N SER A 104 -10.88 10.62 5.24
CA SER A 104 -9.78 10.30 4.29
C SER A 104 -9.95 10.97 2.92
N VAL A 105 -11.18 10.95 2.38
CA VAL A 105 -11.50 11.60 1.08
C VAL A 105 -11.25 13.11 1.11
N ASP A 106 -11.60 13.79 2.21
CA ASP A 106 -11.32 15.23 2.37
C ASP A 106 -9.81 15.49 2.49
N ILE A 107 -9.08 14.66 3.25
CA ILE A 107 -7.61 14.75 3.34
C ILE A 107 -6.95 14.60 1.97
N ILE A 108 -7.39 13.64 1.14
CA ILE A 108 -6.85 13.44 -0.21
C ILE A 108 -7.09 14.69 -1.06
N ILE A 109 -8.32 15.19 -1.11
CA ILE A 109 -8.68 16.38 -1.89
C ILE A 109 -7.87 17.60 -1.43
N ASP A 110 -7.84 17.87 -0.12
CA ASP A 110 -7.13 19.01 0.46
C ASP A 110 -5.62 18.94 0.18
N THR A 111 -5.02 17.75 0.33
CA THR A 111 -3.58 17.53 0.13
C THR A 111 -3.18 17.78 -1.33
N VAL A 112 -3.98 17.29 -2.27
CA VAL A 112 -3.73 17.49 -3.71
C VAL A 112 -3.97 18.96 -4.10
N LYS A 113 -5.08 19.55 -3.67
CA LYS A 113 -5.43 20.95 -4.01
C LYS A 113 -4.43 21.96 -3.47
N SER A 114 -3.92 21.73 -2.27
CA SER A 114 -2.88 22.56 -1.64
C SER A 114 -1.48 22.31 -2.21
N ARG A 115 -1.31 21.33 -3.12
CA ARG A 115 -0.01 20.88 -3.67
C ARG A 115 0.96 20.41 -2.58
N PHE A 116 0.46 20.00 -1.42
CA PHE A 116 1.28 19.42 -0.35
C PHE A 116 1.88 18.09 -0.80
N ALA A 117 1.12 17.29 -1.54
CA ALA A 117 1.60 16.12 -2.27
C ALA A 117 0.81 15.93 -3.56
N SER A 118 1.53 15.66 -4.66
CA SER A 118 0.98 15.31 -5.97
C SER A 118 1.18 13.84 -6.34
N THR A 119 1.98 13.10 -5.56
CA THR A 119 2.12 11.65 -5.68
C THR A 119 1.31 10.95 -4.60
N ILE A 120 0.44 10.03 -5.01
CA ILE A 120 -0.39 9.22 -4.11
C ILE A 120 0.08 7.78 -4.23
N VAL A 121 0.36 7.13 -3.10
CA VAL A 121 0.64 5.70 -3.02
C VAL A 121 -0.60 5.03 -2.43
N THR A 122 -1.11 4.01 -3.10
CA THR A 122 -2.27 3.25 -2.61
C THR A 122 -1.87 1.80 -2.40
N THR A 123 -2.10 1.28 -1.19
CA THR A 123 -1.80 -0.12 -0.82
C THR A 123 -3.02 -0.92 -0.39
N GLY A 124 -4.20 -0.28 -0.39
CA GLY A 124 -5.49 -0.93 -0.15
C GLY A 124 -6.49 -0.79 -1.30
N PRO A 125 -7.78 -1.08 -1.04
CA PRO A 125 -8.85 -0.88 -2.00
C PRO A 125 -8.94 0.59 -2.45
N GLN A 126 -9.23 0.80 -3.73
CA GLN A 126 -9.14 2.11 -4.38
C GLN A 126 -10.31 3.07 -4.02
N THR A 127 -11.14 2.72 -3.04
CA THR A 127 -12.40 3.39 -2.71
C THR A 127 -12.21 4.87 -2.37
N ASN A 128 -11.23 5.19 -1.50
CA ASN A 128 -11.01 6.59 -1.07
C ASN A 128 -10.57 7.48 -2.24
N ILE A 129 -9.60 7.04 -3.04
CA ILE A 129 -9.12 7.81 -4.19
C ILE A 129 -10.19 7.93 -5.29
N ALA A 130 -10.96 6.86 -5.56
CA ALA A 130 -12.07 6.93 -6.51
C ALA A 130 -13.14 7.94 -6.05
N MET A 131 -13.49 7.93 -4.77
CA MET A 131 -14.42 8.91 -4.19
C MET A 131 -13.87 10.33 -4.26
N ALA A 132 -12.57 10.53 -4.01
CA ALA A 132 -11.93 11.84 -4.14
C ALA A 132 -12.01 12.36 -5.59
N LEU A 133 -11.69 11.52 -6.56
CA LEU A 133 -11.77 11.84 -7.99
C LEU A 133 -13.21 12.09 -8.45
N ARG A 134 -14.21 11.41 -7.88
CA ARG A 134 -15.62 11.67 -8.19
C ARG A 134 -16.15 12.95 -7.55
N ARG A 135 -15.73 13.24 -6.31
CA ARG A 135 -16.18 14.41 -5.55
C ARG A 135 -15.49 15.71 -5.98
N ALA A 136 -14.24 15.64 -6.43
CA ALA A 136 -13.46 16.77 -6.93
C ALA A 136 -12.69 16.39 -8.22
N PRO A 137 -13.38 16.22 -9.37
CA PRO A 137 -12.77 15.75 -10.62
C PRO A 137 -11.55 16.56 -11.09
N GLU A 138 -11.49 17.84 -10.75
CA GLU A 138 -10.38 18.73 -11.07
C GLU A 138 -9.03 18.26 -10.48
N ILE A 139 -9.04 17.47 -9.41
CA ILE A 139 -7.80 16.98 -8.80
C ILE A 139 -7.06 15.99 -9.71
N ALA A 140 -7.74 15.35 -10.66
CA ALA A 140 -7.11 14.42 -11.60
C ALA A 140 -5.95 15.09 -12.36
N ALA A 141 -6.16 16.32 -12.84
CA ALA A 141 -5.12 17.10 -13.53
C ALA A 141 -4.03 17.66 -12.57
N MET A 142 -4.23 17.53 -11.26
CA MET A 142 -3.31 18.01 -10.23
C MET A 142 -2.42 16.90 -9.66
N ILE A 143 -2.84 15.64 -9.80
CA ILE A 143 -2.08 14.47 -9.40
C ILE A 143 -1.00 14.21 -10.46
N GLU A 144 0.25 14.17 -10.01
CA GLU A 144 1.40 13.88 -10.87
C GLU A 144 1.50 12.38 -11.14
N ARG A 145 1.20 11.56 -10.13
CA ARG A 145 1.27 10.10 -10.24
C ARG A 145 0.49 9.40 -9.14
N ILE A 146 -0.16 8.30 -9.48
CA ILE A 146 -0.67 7.31 -8.51
C ILE A 146 0.17 6.04 -8.64
N VAL A 147 0.75 5.59 -7.53
CA VAL A 147 1.43 4.30 -7.42
C VAL A 147 0.48 3.32 -6.75
N ILE A 148 0.00 2.34 -7.49
CA ILE A 148 -1.02 1.39 -7.05
C ILE A 148 -0.36 0.05 -6.81
N LEU A 149 -0.43 -0.45 -5.57
CA LEU A 149 -0.29 -1.87 -5.31
C LEU A 149 -1.65 -2.54 -5.49
N GLY A 150 -1.74 -3.38 -6.50
CA GLY A 150 -2.96 -4.14 -6.75
C GLY A 150 -3.02 -4.66 -8.17
N GLY A 151 -3.89 -5.66 -8.35
CA GLY A 151 -4.13 -6.30 -9.64
C GLY A 151 -3.12 -7.39 -9.98
N SER A 152 -3.40 -8.05 -11.09
CA SER A 152 -2.61 -9.15 -11.65
C SER A 152 -2.77 -9.18 -13.16
N TRP A 153 -1.69 -9.32 -13.94
CA TRP A 153 -1.81 -9.69 -15.35
C TRP A 153 -2.09 -11.19 -15.53
N GLY A 154 -1.63 -12.01 -14.58
CA GLY A 154 -1.75 -13.48 -14.60
C GLY A 154 -2.88 -13.98 -13.69
N LEU A 155 -2.50 -14.78 -12.69
CA LEU A 155 -3.41 -15.37 -11.70
C LEU A 155 -3.70 -14.40 -10.56
N GLY A 156 -4.91 -14.45 -10.02
CA GLY A 156 -5.24 -13.76 -8.79
C GLY A 156 -4.69 -14.46 -7.53
N ASN A 157 -4.64 -13.75 -6.41
CA ASN A 157 -4.26 -14.30 -5.10
C ASN A 157 -5.46 -14.53 -4.16
N LYS A 158 -6.68 -14.12 -4.55
CA LYS A 158 -7.90 -14.27 -3.73
C LYS A 158 -9.00 -15.04 -4.45
N THR A 159 -9.20 -14.73 -5.72
CA THR A 159 -9.86 -15.66 -6.65
C THR A 159 -8.83 -16.12 -7.68
N ALA A 160 -9.20 -17.09 -8.52
CA ALA A 160 -8.35 -17.48 -9.64
C ALA A 160 -8.01 -16.30 -10.59
N ALA A 161 -8.85 -15.27 -10.63
CA ALA A 161 -8.78 -14.19 -11.62
C ALA A 161 -8.41 -12.80 -11.06
N ALA A 162 -8.62 -12.58 -9.75
CA ALA A 162 -8.54 -11.25 -9.15
C ALA A 162 -7.65 -11.22 -7.91
N GLU A 163 -6.92 -10.11 -7.81
CA GLU A 163 -6.10 -9.73 -6.67
C GLU A 163 -6.96 -9.03 -5.60
N TRP A 164 -6.58 -9.15 -4.33
CA TRP A 164 -7.30 -8.63 -3.15
C TRP A 164 -7.77 -7.18 -3.25
N ASN A 165 -6.85 -6.22 -3.43
CA ASN A 165 -7.18 -4.79 -3.39
C ASN A 165 -8.18 -4.40 -4.48
N ILE A 166 -7.99 -4.94 -5.68
CA ILE A 166 -8.92 -4.71 -6.79
C ILE A 166 -10.25 -5.43 -6.55
N LEU A 167 -10.23 -6.68 -6.05
CA LEU A 167 -11.43 -7.47 -5.78
C LEU A 167 -12.31 -6.87 -4.67
N CYS A 168 -11.69 -6.21 -3.69
CA CYS A 168 -12.39 -5.52 -2.61
C CYS A 168 -13.26 -4.38 -3.13
N ASP A 169 -12.83 -3.65 -4.16
CA ASP A 169 -13.64 -2.61 -4.81
C ASP A 169 -13.31 -2.45 -6.32
N PRO A 170 -13.85 -3.36 -7.18
CA PRO A 170 -13.58 -3.31 -8.61
C PRO A 170 -14.07 -2.03 -9.27
N GLU A 171 -15.23 -1.51 -8.86
CA GLU A 171 -15.79 -0.27 -9.40
C GLU A 171 -14.89 0.93 -9.08
N ALA A 172 -14.37 1.02 -7.86
CA ALA A 172 -13.42 2.07 -7.51
C ALA A 172 -12.13 1.97 -8.33
N ALA A 173 -11.59 0.75 -8.48
CA ALA A 173 -10.40 0.55 -9.31
C ALA A 173 -10.65 0.95 -10.78
N ALA A 174 -11.82 0.61 -11.34
CA ALA A 174 -12.21 1.01 -12.69
C ALA A 174 -12.23 2.53 -12.85
N ILE A 175 -12.75 3.26 -11.85
CA ILE A 175 -12.76 4.73 -11.83
C ILE A 175 -11.33 5.28 -11.85
N VAL A 176 -10.42 4.72 -11.05
CA VAL A 176 -9.03 5.21 -10.96
C VAL A 176 -8.27 4.97 -12.26
N PHE A 177 -8.33 3.76 -12.82
CA PHE A 177 -7.66 3.44 -14.09
C PHE A 177 -8.19 4.25 -15.29
N ASP A 178 -9.43 4.75 -15.22
CA ASP A 178 -10.03 5.58 -16.27
C ASP A 178 -9.92 7.09 -15.99
N ALA A 179 -9.34 7.50 -14.86
CA ALA A 179 -9.31 8.90 -14.42
C ALA A 179 -8.37 9.81 -15.25
N GLY A 180 -7.59 9.25 -16.19
CA GLY A 180 -6.62 10.00 -16.98
C GLY A 180 -5.40 10.48 -16.19
N VAL A 181 -5.18 9.94 -14.99
CA VAL A 181 -4.03 10.23 -14.13
C VAL A 181 -2.87 9.29 -14.49
N PRO A 182 -1.60 9.73 -14.48
CA PRO A 182 -0.47 8.82 -14.64
C PRO A 182 -0.43 7.76 -13.53
N ILE A 183 -0.44 6.48 -13.91
CA ILE A 183 -0.46 5.35 -12.97
C ILE A 183 0.81 4.51 -13.13
N THR A 184 1.42 4.17 -12.00
CA THR A 184 2.35 3.04 -11.89
C THR A 184 1.65 1.91 -11.15
N MET A 185 1.44 0.78 -11.80
CA MET A 185 0.78 -0.39 -11.21
C MET A 185 1.81 -1.44 -10.81
N LEU A 186 1.75 -1.88 -9.56
CA LEU A 186 2.51 -3.00 -9.00
C LEU A 186 1.56 -4.19 -8.85
N PRO A 187 1.45 -5.06 -9.87
CA PRO A 187 0.66 -6.27 -9.77
C PRO A 187 1.38 -7.33 -8.94
N ILE A 188 0.62 -8.26 -8.37
CA ILE A 188 1.19 -9.39 -7.61
C ILE A 188 2.11 -10.28 -8.43
N ASP A 189 1.91 -10.34 -9.75
CA ASP A 189 2.76 -11.11 -10.66
C ASP A 189 4.22 -10.65 -10.70
N SER A 190 4.51 -9.35 -10.48
CA SER A 190 5.90 -8.89 -10.34
C SER A 190 6.43 -9.05 -8.93
N LEU A 191 5.58 -8.91 -7.91
CA LEU A 191 5.97 -8.94 -6.50
C LEU A 191 6.44 -10.31 -6.02
N ILE A 192 6.13 -11.39 -6.75
CA ILE A 192 6.70 -12.73 -6.49
C ILE A 192 8.25 -12.74 -6.50
N GLN A 193 8.88 -11.73 -7.10
CA GLN A 193 10.33 -11.56 -7.18
C GLN A 193 10.94 -11.03 -5.87
N VAL A 194 10.15 -10.41 -5.00
CA VAL A 194 10.58 -9.79 -3.74
C VAL A 194 9.87 -10.48 -2.58
N GLY A 195 10.49 -11.54 -2.06
CA GLY A 195 9.94 -12.32 -0.94
C GLY A 195 10.54 -11.95 0.41
N ILE A 196 9.75 -12.11 1.47
CA ILE A 196 10.19 -12.03 2.86
C ILE A 196 11.05 -13.27 3.17
N SER A 197 12.37 -13.09 3.10
CA SER A 197 13.34 -14.14 3.40
C SER A 197 13.71 -14.15 4.89
N PRO A 198 14.20 -15.29 5.42
CA PRO A 198 14.77 -15.34 6.78
C PRO A 198 15.90 -14.33 6.99
N ASP A 199 16.70 -14.05 5.95
CA ASP A 199 17.75 -13.03 5.99
C ASP A 199 17.18 -11.62 6.13
N LEU A 200 16.13 -11.27 5.38
CA LEU A 200 15.47 -9.96 5.48
C LEU A 200 14.91 -9.73 6.89
N ILE A 201 14.28 -10.76 7.47
CA ILE A 201 13.78 -10.72 8.85
C ILE A 201 14.94 -10.52 9.83
N ALA A 202 16.03 -11.28 9.69
CA ALA A 202 17.20 -11.17 10.56
C ALA A 202 17.85 -9.79 10.49
N ARG A 203 18.03 -9.23 9.28
CA ARG A 203 18.55 -7.88 9.03
C ARG A 203 17.65 -6.82 9.64
N THR A 204 16.32 -6.97 9.50
CA THR A 204 15.33 -6.06 10.10
C THR A 204 15.39 -6.11 11.62
N ARG A 205 15.49 -7.31 12.22
CA ARG A 205 15.62 -7.49 13.66
C ARG A 205 16.93 -6.90 14.20
N ALA A 206 18.02 -7.00 13.43
CA ALA A 206 19.34 -6.46 13.79
C ALA A 206 19.40 -4.93 13.84
N ILE A 207 18.44 -4.21 13.23
CA ILE A 207 18.29 -2.75 13.42
C ILE A 207 18.12 -2.40 14.91
N GLY A 208 17.44 -3.28 15.66
CA GLY A 208 17.17 -3.08 17.07
C GLY A 208 16.20 -1.92 17.33
N GLY A 209 16.11 -1.51 18.61
CA GLY A 209 15.15 -0.50 19.05
C GLY A 209 13.69 -0.92 18.84
N GLN A 210 12.76 0.02 19.06
CA GLN A 210 11.33 -0.25 18.92
C GLN A 210 10.94 -0.53 17.46
N ILE A 211 11.50 0.22 16.51
CA ILE A 211 11.21 0.07 15.07
C ILE A 211 11.67 -1.27 14.52
N GLY A 212 12.92 -1.69 14.79
CA GLY A 212 13.43 -2.97 14.29
C GLY A 212 12.68 -4.17 14.87
N ARG A 213 12.36 -4.13 16.17
CA ARG A 213 11.58 -5.21 16.82
C ARG A 213 10.15 -5.30 16.26
N PHE A 214 9.45 -4.17 16.18
CA PHE A 214 8.08 -4.16 15.67
C PHE A 214 8.02 -4.55 14.19
N SER A 215 8.96 -4.07 13.37
CA SER A 215 9.02 -4.45 11.95
C SER A 215 9.32 -5.94 11.77
N ALA A 216 10.20 -6.52 12.58
CA ALA A 216 10.46 -7.96 12.55
C ALA A 216 9.23 -8.78 12.98
N GLU A 217 8.49 -8.34 14.01
CA GLU A 217 7.22 -8.96 14.44
C GLU A 217 6.19 -8.98 13.30
N LEU A 218 6.04 -7.86 12.57
CA LEU A 218 5.15 -7.77 11.41
C LEU A 218 5.54 -8.76 10.30
N LEU A 219 6.85 -8.85 9.98
CA LEU A 219 7.36 -9.78 8.97
C LEU A 219 7.19 -11.25 9.38
N ASP A 220 7.45 -11.58 10.65
CA ASP A 220 7.26 -12.93 11.19
C ASP A 220 5.79 -13.37 11.05
N SER A 221 4.85 -12.47 11.36
CA SER A 221 3.40 -12.72 11.24
C SER A 221 2.93 -12.88 9.78
N LEU A 222 3.46 -12.08 8.86
CA LEU A 222 3.18 -12.24 7.42
C LEU A 222 3.64 -13.61 6.90
N VAL A 223 4.80 -14.10 7.35
CA VAL A 223 5.28 -15.43 6.99
C VAL A 223 4.46 -16.53 7.66
N SER A 224 4.01 -16.35 8.92
CA SER A 224 3.24 -17.35 9.68
C SER A 224 1.88 -17.67 9.04
N THR A 225 1.28 -16.70 8.35
CA THR A 225 -0.02 -16.80 7.67
C THR A 225 0.07 -17.18 6.21
N PHE A 226 1.27 -17.18 5.64
CA PHE A 226 1.46 -17.50 4.22
C PHE A 226 1.14 -18.97 3.93
N ARG A 227 0.22 -19.20 2.99
CA ARG A 227 -0.19 -20.53 2.54
C ARG A 227 -0.09 -20.60 1.02
N PRO A 228 1.10 -20.89 0.46
CA PRO A 228 1.28 -20.91 -0.98
C PRO A 228 0.53 -22.10 -1.60
N GLY A 229 -0.21 -21.82 -2.68
CA GLY A 229 -0.71 -22.84 -3.59
C GLY A 229 0.38 -23.36 -4.54
N VAL A 230 0.04 -24.34 -5.37
CA VAL A 230 0.99 -24.99 -6.32
C VAL A 230 1.66 -24.00 -7.28
N MET A 231 0.96 -22.92 -7.65
CA MET A 231 1.45 -21.87 -8.56
C MET A 231 1.84 -20.58 -7.83
N ALA A 232 1.79 -20.56 -6.49
CA ALA A 232 2.15 -19.40 -5.70
C ALA A 232 3.68 -19.28 -5.53
N PRO A 233 4.22 -18.09 -5.22
CA PRO A 233 5.63 -17.94 -4.90
C PRO A 233 6.04 -18.83 -3.72
N PRO A 234 7.32 -19.26 -3.66
CA PRO A 234 7.83 -20.07 -2.55
C PRO A 234 7.95 -19.31 -1.23
N PHE A 235 7.81 -17.98 -1.25
CA PHE A 235 7.89 -17.10 -0.08
C PHE A 235 6.73 -16.10 -0.09
N MET A 236 6.37 -15.61 1.09
CA MET A 236 5.44 -14.49 1.23
C MET A 236 6.04 -13.26 0.55
N PRO A 237 5.38 -12.67 -0.46
CA PRO A 237 5.86 -11.42 -1.06
C PRO A 237 5.85 -10.27 -0.05
N LEU A 238 6.82 -9.38 -0.16
CA LEU A 238 6.85 -8.11 0.54
C LEU A 238 6.07 -7.10 -0.31
N ASN A 239 4.79 -6.87 -0.03
CA ASN A 239 3.89 -6.14 -0.95
C ASN A 239 3.94 -4.63 -0.69
N ASP A 240 3.18 -4.16 0.30
CA ASP A 240 2.84 -2.76 0.55
C ASP A 240 4.03 -1.81 0.70
N PRO A 241 5.11 -2.15 1.44
CA PRO A 241 6.25 -1.26 1.54
C PRO A 241 6.97 -1.05 0.21
N VAL A 242 6.87 -2.00 -0.73
CA VAL A 242 7.49 -1.87 -2.05
C VAL A 242 6.83 -0.77 -2.87
N ALA A 243 5.52 -0.52 -2.72
CA ALA A 243 4.85 0.58 -3.40
C ALA A 243 5.44 1.96 -3.02
N SER A 244 5.71 2.16 -1.73
CA SER A 244 6.39 3.38 -1.25
C SER A 244 7.83 3.49 -1.76
N LEU A 245 8.56 2.37 -1.84
CA LEU A 245 9.93 2.34 -2.38
C LEU A 245 9.96 2.67 -3.88
N VAL A 246 9.05 2.10 -4.67
CA VAL A 246 8.91 2.40 -6.12
C VAL A 246 8.50 3.85 -6.35
N ALA A 247 7.66 4.42 -5.47
CA ALA A 247 7.36 5.85 -5.52
C ALA A 247 8.64 6.68 -5.33
N ALA A 248 9.48 6.31 -4.36
CA ALA A 248 10.71 7.02 -4.03
C ALA A 248 11.84 6.85 -5.05
N GLU A 249 11.98 5.64 -5.60
CA GLU A 249 13.10 5.20 -6.42
C GLU A 249 12.61 4.40 -7.64
N PRO A 250 12.11 5.06 -8.71
CA PRO A 250 11.63 4.38 -9.90
C PRO A 250 12.65 3.46 -10.59
N GLY A 251 13.95 3.67 -10.35
CA GLY A 251 15.02 2.80 -10.84
C GLY A 251 15.09 1.41 -10.20
N LEU A 252 14.29 1.14 -9.17
CA LEU A 252 14.14 -0.20 -8.57
C LEU A 252 13.31 -1.16 -9.44
N VAL A 253 12.66 -0.65 -10.48
CA VAL A 253 11.74 -1.43 -11.30
C VAL A 253 11.95 -1.20 -12.79
N GLU A 254 11.59 -2.22 -13.57
CA GLU A 254 11.31 -2.09 -14.99
C GLU A 254 9.79 -2.07 -15.20
N THR A 255 9.30 -1.15 -16.02
CA THR A 255 7.88 -1.04 -16.36
C THR A 255 7.64 -1.31 -17.83
N ALA A 256 6.42 -1.72 -18.15
CA ALA A 256 5.89 -1.75 -19.49
C ALA A 256 4.56 -0.98 -19.54
N ALA A 257 4.47 -0.05 -20.48
CA ALA A 257 3.22 0.65 -20.77
C ALA A 257 2.16 -0.34 -21.24
N ALA A 258 0.96 -0.27 -20.65
CA ALA A 258 -0.16 -1.11 -21.04
C ALA A 258 -1.49 -0.37 -20.89
N ARG A 259 -2.52 -0.87 -21.58
CA ARG A 259 -3.91 -0.55 -21.25
C ARG A 259 -4.39 -1.53 -20.18
N VAL A 260 -4.81 -1.01 -19.04
CA VAL A 260 -5.40 -1.75 -17.93
C VAL A 260 -6.87 -1.39 -17.79
N GLU A 261 -7.73 -2.40 -17.82
CA GLU A 261 -9.17 -2.27 -17.53
C GLU A 261 -9.56 -3.20 -16.38
N VAL A 262 -10.66 -2.89 -15.69
CA VAL A 262 -11.17 -3.74 -14.60
C VAL A 262 -12.46 -4.39 -15.05
N GLU A 263 -12.56 -5.71 -14.91
CA GLU A 263 -13.75 -6.49 -15.23
C GLU A 263 -14.81 -6.34 -14.14
N LEU A 264 -16.03 -5.92 -14.52
CA LEU A 264 -17.12 -5.60 -13.61
C LEU A 264 -18.39 -6.44 -13.81
N ALA A 265 -18.45 -7.29 -14.85
CA ALA A 265 -19.64 -8.06 -15.20
C ALA A 265 -19.41 -9.58 -15.20
N GLY A 266 -18.17 -10.03 -15.42
CA GLY A 266 -17.85 -11.45 -15.56
C GLY A 266 -18.11 -12.27 -14.29
N ARG A 267 -18.87 -13.36 -14.42
CA ARG A 267 -19.21 -14.27 -13.30
C ARG A 267 -18.00 -14.86 -12.56
N HIS A 268 -16.91 -15.13 -13.28
CA HIS A 268 -15.70 -15.77 -12.75
C HIS A 268 -14.47 -14.85 -12.77
N THR A 269 -14.64 -13.64 -13.30
CA THR A 269 -13.55 -12.70 -13.56
C THR A 269 -13.80 -11.32 -12.98
N TYR A 270 -14.89 -11.11 -12.24
CA TYR A 270 -15.17 -9.87 -11.52
C TYR A 270 -13.98 -9.44 -10.65
N GLY A 271 -13.52 -8.20 -10.81
CA GLY A 271 -12.32 -7.67 -10.16
C GLY A 271 -11.00 -8.01 -10.85
N ARG A 272 -11.02 -8.67 -12.02
CA ARG A 272 -9.80 -8.90 -12.79
C ARG A 272 -9.30 -7.60 -13.40
N THR A 273 -8.01 -7.33 -13.26
CA THR A 273 -7.29 -6.37 -14.12
C THR A 273 -6.96 -7.02 -15.46
N VAL A 274 -7.62 -6.58 -16.52
CA VAL A 274 -7.35 -6.97 -17.90
C VAL A 274 -6.22 -6.10 -18.43
N VAL A 275 -5.00 -6.65 -18.42
CA VAL A 275 -3.77 -5.94 -18.83
C VAL A 275 -3.44 -6.28 -20.29
N ASP A 276 -3.61 -5.31 -21.17
CA ASP A 276 -3.34 -5.42 -22.60
C ASP A 276 -1.98 -4.78 -22.95
N PHE A 277 -0.91 -5.54 -22.77
CA PHE A 277 0.45 -5.13 -23.18
C PHE A 277 0.62 -5.00 -24.70
N ALA A 278 -0.27 -5.62 -25.48
CA ALA A 278 -0.19 -5.64 -26.93
C ALA A 278 -1.09 -4.59 -27.59
N MET A 279 -1.81 -3.78 -26.79
CA MET A 279 -2.68 -2.70 -27.25
C MET A 279 -3.74 -3.17 -28.27
N ARG A 280 -4.19 -4.43 -28.15
CA ARG A 280 -5.12 -5.09 -29.07
C ARG A 280 -6.50 -4.43 -29.10
N ASN A 281 -6.92 -3.79 -28.01
CA ASN A 281 -8.20 -3.07 -27.98
C ASN A 281 -8.14 -1.68 -28.63
N GLY A 282 -6.97 -1.25 -29.12
CA GLY A 282 -6.77 0.04 -29.78
C GLY A 282 -6.83 1.27 -28.87
N LYS A 283 -7.02 1.10 -27.56
CA LYS A 283 -7.00 2.20 -26.58
C LYS A 283 -5.55 2.53 -26.18
N PRO A 284 -5.24 3.80 -25.87
CA PRO A 284 -3.91 4.18 -25.41
C PRO A 284 -3.59 3.58 -24.03
N ALA A 285 -2.30 3.49 -23.70
CA ALA A 285 -1.86 3.00 -22.41
C ALA A 285 -2.30 3.98 -21.33
N ASN A 286 -2.75 3.46 -20.18
CA ASN A 286 -3.15 4.24 -19.01
C ASN A 286 -2.32 3.90 -17.76
N ALA A 287 -1.42 2.93 -17.84
CA ALA A 287 -0.54 2.59 -16.73
C ALA A 287 0.84 2.13 -17.22
N GLU A 288 1.85 2.46 -16.44
CA GLU A 288 3.16 1.80 -16.41
C GLU A 288 3.06 0.61 -15.45
N VAL A 289 3.06 -0.61 -15.99
CA VAL A 289 2.93 -1.84 -15.21
C VAL A 289 4.31 -2.37 -14.86
N VAL A 290 4.62 -2.53 -13.57
CA VAL A 290 5.90 -3.05 -13.09
C VAL A 290 6.03 -4.52 -13.45
N ILE A 291 7.03 -4.87 -14.27
CA ILE A 291 7.27 -6.25 -14.74
C ILE A 291 8.48 -6.93 -14.08
N ARG A 292 9.43 -6.16 -13.54
CA ARG A 292 10.64 -6.67 -12.90
C ARG A 292 11.09 -5.77 -11.76
N PHE A 293 11.71 -6.38 -10.76
CA PHE A 293 12.33 -5.68 -9.63
C PHE A 293 13.84 -5.90 -9.58
N ASP A 294 14.59 -4.85 -9.24
CA ASP A 294 15.89 -5.00 -8.59
C ASP A 294 15.67 -5.45 -7.15
N ARG A 295 15.62 -6.76 -6.95
CA ARG A 295 15.32 -7.37 -5.65
C ARG A 295 16.27 -6.90 -4.55
N GLU A 296 17.58 -6.91 -4.82
CA GLU A 296 18.59 -6.53 -3.83
C GLU A 296 18.45 -5.03 -3.49
N GLY A 297 18.24 -4.19 -4.51
CA GLY A 297 17.97 -2.77 -4.33
C GLY A 297 16.72 -2.52 -3.45
N VAL A 298 15.64 -3.26 -3.68
CA VAL A 298 14.40 -3.17 -2.89
C VAL A 298 14.64 -3.57 -1.43
N GLU A 299 15.26 -4.73 -1.19
CA GLU A 299 15.55 -5.22 0.18
C GLU A 299 16.49 -4.24 0.93
N ASN A 300 17.49 -3.69 0.25
CA ASN A 300 18.40 -2.69 0.81
C ASN A 300 17.68 -1.37 1.13
N ALA A 301 16.81 -0.89 0.24
CA ALA A 301 16.03 0.32 0.45
C ALA A 301 15.03 0.17 1.60
N PHE A 302 14.40 -1.00 1.71
CA PHE A 302 13.51 -1.37 2.82
C PHE A 302 14.23 -1.30 4.18
N VAL A 303 15.31 -2.06 4.34
CA VAL A 303 16.10 -2.10 5.59
C VAL A 303 16.68 -0.71 5.89
N GLY A 304 17.19 -0.01 4.88
CA GLY A 304 17.75 1.33 5.02
C GLY A 304 16.73 2.38 5.49
N ALA A 305 15.48 2.29 5.04
CA ALA A 305 14.41 3.17 5.51
C ALA A 305 14.11 2.96 7.00
N LEU A 306 13.97 1.70 7.42
CA LEU A 306 13.70 1.33 8.81
C LEU A 306 14.86 1.71 9.74
N ASP A 307 16.10 1.44 9.34
CA ASP A 307 17.31 1.80 10.10
C ASP A 307 17.42 3.32 10.27
N ARG A 308 17.17 4.08 9.19
CA ARG A 308 17.15 5.55 9.28
C ARG A 308 16.07 6.05 10.22
N LEU A 309 14.87 5.46 10.19
CA LEU A 309 13.79 5.80 11.11
C LEU A 309 14.20 5.53 12.56
N ALA A 310 14.72 4.34 12.86
CA ALA A 310 15.19 3.95 14.19
C ALA A 310 16.27 4.91 14.72
N LYS A 311 17.28 5.24 13.89
CA LYS A 311 18.34 6.19 14.25
C LYS A 311 17.82 7.60 14.53
N SER A 312 16.78 8.04 13.83
CA SER A 312 16.17 9.36 14.09
C SER A 312 15.50 9.45 15.46
N GLN A 313 14.99 8.32 15.98
CA GLN A 313 14.38 8.26 17.30
C GLN A 313 15.42 8.30 18.41
N ASN A 314 16.55 7.61 18.25
CA ASN A 314 17.64 7.64 19.23
C ASN A 314 18.26 9.04 19.37
N ARG A 315 18.30 9.82 18.29
CA ARG A 315 18.79 11.22 18.32
C ARG A 315 17.84 12.19 19.01
N SER A 316 16.55 11.84 19.12
CA SER A 316 15.54 12.72 19.71
C SER A 316 15.52 12.73 21.24
N GLY A 317 16.33 11.91 21.92
CA GLY A 317 16.57 11.99 23.37
C GLY A 317 15.37 11.69 24.27
N VAL A 318 14.21 11.32 23.73
CA VAL A 318 13.02 10.95 24.52
C VAL A 318 13.15 9.47 24.93
N PRO A 319 13.16 9.14 26.23
CA PRO A 319 13.28 7.77 26.71
C PRO A 319 12.19 6.87 26.13
N SER A 320 12.55 5.59 25.93
CA SER A 320 11.67 4.49 25.51
C SER A 320 10.53 4.25 26.48
#